data_AF-A0A8S2DVJ1-F1
#
_entry.id   AF-A0A8S2DVJ1-F1
#
_cell.length_a   1.000
_cell.length_b   1.000
_cell.length_c   1.000
_cell.angle_alpha   90.00
_cell.angle_beta   90.00
_cell.angle_gamma   90.00
#
_symmetry.space_group_name_H-M   'P 1'
#
loop_
_entity.id
_entity.type
_entity.pdbx_description
1 polymer ?
#
loop_
_entity_poly.entity_id
_entity_poly.type
_entity_poly.pdbx_seq_one_letter_code
_entity_poly.pdbx_strand_id
1 'polypeptide(L)'
;MKTGLSFRQVGLFKIDTSEDSIRRRVEDTFHVVMRNLNDTVVSSYLGLSHLTRAGALSHHTAYSKVSFDDHLTVIWDDTYVYCHKSNDHELQRACYSGHKSRHRVKMMSLVFLDGYVLDLIGPFYGKNNDASISSAILNTYTDLSLLCEDGDVQIVDRGFCDVAQEFVALGYDVKLPGLLSKGDKQLSTATANESRMVTKCR
;
A
#
# COMPACT_ATOMS: atom_id res chain seq x y z
N MET A 1 -4.74 -22.03 -4.92
CA MET A 1 -3.43 -21.44 -5.27
C MET A 1 -2.64 -22.47 -6.08
N LYS A 2 -2.26 -22.19 -7.34
CA LYS A 2 -1.37 -23.10 -8.12
C LYS A 2 0.07 -22.71 -7.79
N THR A 3 0.69 -23.45 -6.88
CA THR A 3 2.04 -23.16 -6.35
C THR A 3 3.17 -23.60 -7.29
N GLY A 4 2.86 -24.25 -8.41
CA GLY A 4 3.86 -24.86 -9.30
C GLY A 4 4.58 -26.08 -8.69
N LEU A 5 4.28 -26.41 -7.42
CA LEU A 5 4.78 -27.56 -6.68
C LEU A 5 3.69 -28.62 -6.61
N SER A 6 4.07 -29.89 -6.74
CA SER A 6 3.14 -31.00 -6.51
C SER A 6 2.67 -31.01 -5.05
N PHE A 7 1.46 -31.48 -4.79
CA PHE A 7 0.93 -31.60 -3.42
C PHE A 7 1.83 -32.45 -2.51
N ARG A 8 2.60 -33.39 -3.07
CA ARG A 8 3.64 -34.15 -2.34
C ARG A 8 4.85 -33.31 -1.94
N GLN A 9 5.24 -32.32 -2.75
CA GLN A 9 6.32 -31.39 -2.42
C GLN A 9 5.90 -30.35 -1.37
N VAL A 10 4.63 -29.92 -1.40
CA VAL A 10 4.07 -29.05 -0.34
C VAL A 10 3.84 -29.87 0.95
N GLY A 11 3.46 -31.15 0.82
CA GLY A 11 3.25 -32.10 1.90
C GLY A 11 4.52 -32.82 2.39
N LEU A 12 5.69 -32.17 2.39
CA LEU A 12 6.96 -32.74 2.84
C LEU A 12 6.95 -33.18 4.33
N PHE A 13 5.87 -32.92 5.06
CA PHE A 13 5.48 -33.68 6.24
C PHE A 13 4.85 -35.01 5.79
N LYS A 14 5.69 -36.05 5.67
CA LYS A 14 5.30 -37.45 5.44
C LYS A 14 3.90 -37.76 5.99
N ILE A 15 2.94 -38.17 5.17
CA ILE A 15 1.83 -39.09 5.51
C ILE A 15 1.02 -39.44 4.25
N ASP A 16 0.72 -40.72 4.12
CA ASP A 16 -0.07 -41.37 3.06
C ASP A 16 -1.58 -41.14 3.28
N THR A 17 -2.22 -40.27 2.49
CA THR A 17 -3.69 -40.07 2.46
C THR A 17 -4.19 -39.57 1.10
N SER A 18 -5.50 -39.64 0.85
CA SER A 18 -6.19 -39.22 -0.39
C SER A 18 -5.97 -37.72 -0.73
N GLU A 19 -6.06 -37.36 -2.01
CA GLU A 19 -5.74 -36.01 -2.51
C GLU A 19 -6.57 -34.90 -1.83
N ASP A 20 -7.85 -35.13 -1.54
CA ASP A 20 -8.71 -34.16 -0.85
C ASP A 20 -8.30 -33.94 0.62
N SER A 21 -7.79 -34.97 1.29
CA SER A 21 -7.23 -34.88 2.65
C SER A 21 -5.97 -34.00 2.66
N ILE A 22 -5.13 -34.15 1.64
CA ILE A 22 -3.91 -33.34 1.49
C ILE A 22 -4.27 -31.87 1.22
N ARG A 23 -5.25 -31.60 0.34
CA ARG A 23 -5.69 -30.22 0.03
C ARG A 23 -6.20 -29.48 1.27
N ARG A 24 -7.09 -30.10 2.05
CA ARG A 24 -7.60 -29.50 3.29
C ARG A 24 -6.49 -29.26 4.30
N ARG A 25 -5.58 -30.22 4.50
CA ARG A 25 -4.44 -30.03 5.43
C ARG A 25 -3.49 -28.92 5.00
N VAL A 26 -3.23 -28.77 3.71
CA VAL A 26 -2.43 -27.65 3.18
C VAL A 26 -3.14 -26.33 3.48
N GLU A 27 -4.44 -26.25 3.21
CA GLU A 27 -5.26 -25.08 3.53
C GLU A 27 -5.21 -24.76 5.04
N ASP A 28 -5.45 -25.75 5.91
CA ASP A 28 -5.39 -25.59 7.36
C ASP A 28 -4.02 -25.09 7.82
N THR A 29 -2.93 -25.62 7.23
CA THR A 29 -1.57 -25.19 7.54
C THR A 29 -1.36 -23.72 7.18
N PHE A 30 -1.80 -23.28 5.99
CA PHE A 30 -1.73 -21.88 5.60
C PHE A 30 -2.55 -20.99 6.53
N HIS A 31 -3.76 -21.41 6.93
CA HIS A 31 -4.59 -20.66 7.88
C HIS A 31 -3.91 -20.52 9.25
N VAL A 32 -3.29 -21.59 9.76
CA VAL A 32 -2.55 -21.55 11.03
C VAL A 32 -1.34 -20.63 10.93
N VAL A 33 -0.56 -20.72 9.84
CA VAL A 33 0.60 -19.83 9.62
C VAL A 33 0.15 -18.38 9.52
N MET A 34 -0.89 -18.08 8.73
CA MET A 34 -1.42 -16.73 8.59
C MET A 34 -1.90 -16.16 9.92
N ARG A 35 -2.64 -16.95 10.70
CA ARG A 35 -3.08 -16.54 12.04
C ARG A 35 -1.90 -16.23 12.95
N ASN A 36 -0.93 -17.12 13.02
CA ASN A 36 0.26 -16.91 13.85
C ASN A 36 1.06 -15.67 13.41
N LEU A 37 1.21 -15.44 12.10
CA LEU A 37 1.85 -14.22 11.59
C LEU A 37 1.06 -12.96 11.95
N ASN A 38 -0.26 -13.00 11.87
CA ASN A 38 -1.09 -11.86 12.29
C ASN A 38 -0.95 -11.57 13.78
N ASP A 39 -1.00 -12.61 14.61
CA ASP A 39 -0.97 -12.47 16.07
C ASP A 39 0.41 -12.06 16.61
N THR A 40 1.49 -12.46 15.93
CA THR A 40 2.88 -12.25 16.42
C THR A 40 3.67 -11.20 15.67
N VAL A 41 3.41 -11.01 14.37
CA VAL A 41 4.16 -10.08 13.52
C VAL A 41 3.33 -8.85 13.21
N VAL A 42 2.14 -9.02 12.61
CA VAL A 42 1.33 -7.88 12.17
C VAL A 42 0.95 -7.02 13.37
N SER A 43 0.37 -7.61 14.41
CA SER A 43 -0.02 -6.90 15.64
C SER A 43 1.08 -6.06 16.30
N SER A 44 2.35 -6.40 16.07
CA SER A 44 3.51 -5.81 16.73
C SER A 44 4.33 -4.88 15.83
N TYR A 45 4.19 -4.99 14.50
CA TYR A 45 5.08 -4.32 13.54
C TYR A 45 4.36 -3.70 12.33
N LEU A 46 3.07 -3.96 12.12
CA LEU A 46 2.30 -3.42 10.98
C LEU A 46 0.91 -2.96 11.42
N GLY A 47 0.43 -1.89 10.79
CA GLY A 47 -0.84 -1.26 11.13
C GLY A 47 -0.63 0.07 11.82
N LEU A 48 -1.73 0.72 12.18
CA LEU A 48 -1.65 2.03 12.84
C LEU A 48 -1.59 1.92 14.36
N SER A 49 -1.95 0.77 14.92
CA SER A 49 -2.09 0.57 16.36
C SER A 49 -0.82 0.12 17.08
N HIS A 50 0.16 -0.45 16.35
CA HIS A 50 1.42 -0.92 16.98
C HIS A 50 2.38 0.24 17.28
N LEU A 51 2.18 1.40 16.67
CA LEU A 51 3.04 2.56 16.81
C LEU A 51 2.29 3.70 17.53
N THR A 52 3.01 4.44 18.37
CA THR A 52 2.49 5.68 18.96
C THR A 52 2.85 6.86 18.08
N ARG A 53 2.12 7.98 18.17
CA ARG A 53 2.46 9.21 17.42
C ARG A 53 3.88 9.69 17.70
N ALA A 54 4.34 9.64 18.95
CA ALA A 54 5.72 9.97 19.29
C ALA A 54 6.75 9.02 18.63
N GLY A 55 6.41 7.73 18.53
CA GLY A 55 7.20 6.76 17.76
C GLY A 55 7.20 7.09 16.26
N ALA A 56 6.04 7.42 15.69
CA ALA A 56 5.91 7.83 14.29
C ALA A 56 6.75 9.06 13.96
N LEU A 57 6.71 10.11 14.79
CA LEU A 57 7.52 11.31 14.64
C LEU A 57 9.04 11.04 14.80
N SER A 58 9.42 9.96 15.48
CA SER A 58 10.83 9.56 15.58
C SER A 58 11.42 9.07 14.25
N HIS A 59 10.56 8.70 13.29
CA HIS A 59 10.94 8.35 11.91
C HIS A 59 11.14 9.56 11.00
N HIS A 60 11.05 10.79 11.54
CA HIS A 60 11.38 11.99 10.78
C HIS A 60 12.86 12.04 10.42
N THR A 61 13.13 12.27 9.14
CA THR A 61 14.49 12.52 8.66
C THR A 61 14.84 14.00 8.83
N ALA A 62 16.13 14.32 8.78
CA ALA A 62 16.56 15.72 8.77
C ALA A 62 15.95 16.51 7.58
N TYR A 63 15.72 15.82 6.45
CA TYR A 63 15.07 16.41 5.29
C TYR A 63 13.59 16.68 5.52
N SER A 64 12.84 15.74 6.11
CA SER A 64 11.41 15.95 6.36
C SER A 64 11.17 17.10 7.32
N LYS A 65 12.01 17.25 8.34
CA LYS A 65 11.92 18.38 9.27
C LYS A 65 12.15 19.73 8.63
N VAL A 66 13.01 19.81 7.62
CA VAL A 66 13.26 21.06 6.88
C VAL A 66 12.13 21.34 5.87
N SER A 67 11.52 20.28 5.33
CA SER A 67 10.49 20.39 4.29
C SER A 67 9.06 20.55 4.83
N PHE A 68 8.77 19.94 5.97
CA PHE A 68 7.43 19.74 6.53
C PHE A 68 7.36 19.98 8.05
N ASP A 69 8.41 20.58 8.63
CA ASP A 69 8.50 20.84 10.08
C ASP A 69 8.29 19.56 10.92
N ASP A 70 7.56 19.67 12.04
CA ASP A 70 7.25 18.53 12.92
C ASP A 70 5.93 17.83 12.56
N HIS A 71 5.36 18.10 11.38
CA HIS A 71 4.16 17.41 10.89
C HIS A 71 4.47 15.97 10.48
N LEU A 72 3.65 15.03 10.98
CA LEU A 72 3.82 13.63 10.61
C LEU A 72 3.62 13.50 9.10
N THR A 73 4.58 12.87 8.43
CA THR A 73 4.56 12.77 6.98
C THR A 73 4.52 11.30 6.58
N VAL A 74 3.47 10.91 5.84
CA VAL A 74 3.25 9.54 5.37
C VAL A 74 3.23 9.51 3.85
N ILE A 75 3.97 8.57 3.28
CA ILE A 75 4.02 8.31 1.84
C ILE A 75 3.05 7.18 1.53
N TRP A 76 2.24 7.39 0.50
CA TRP A 76 1.35 6.39 -0.07
C TRP A 76 1.90 5.95 -1.42
N ASP A 77 2.16 4.66 -1.57
CA ASP A 77 2.58 4.08 -2.85
C ASP A 77 1.90 2.74 -3.11
N ASP A 78 1.49 2.53 -4.35
CA ASP A 78 0.81 1.32 -4.78
C ASP A 78 1.85 0.28 -5.25
N THR A 79 2.09 -0.73 -4.41
CA THR A 79 2.91 -1.88 -4.79
C THR A 79 2.05 -3.01 -5.37
N TYR A 80 2.68 -3.98 -6.04
CA TYR A 80 1.94 -5.06 -6.66
C TYR A 80 2.68 -6.40 -6.63
N VAL A 81 1.87 -7.46 -6.57
CA VAL A 81 2.30 -8.84 -6.73
C VAL A 81 1.75 -9.37 -8.05
N TYR A 82 2.64 -9.86 -8.92
CA TYR A 82 2.21 -10.52 -10.14
C TYR A 82 1.50 -11.83 -9.81
N CYS A 83 0.37 -12.07 -10.47
CA CYS A 83 -0.34 -13.32 -10.38
C CYS A 83 -0.46 -13.97 -11.75
N HIS A 84 -0.49 -15.30 -11.78
CA HIS A 84 -0.72 -16.03 -13.02
C HIS A 84 -2.19 -15.93 -13.45
N LYS A 85 -2.44 -16.17 -14.73
CA LYS A 85 -3.79 -16.25 -15.29
C LYS A 85 -4.59 -17.31 -14.53
N SER A 86 -5.73 -16.90 -13.98
CA SER A 86 -6.68 -17.81 -13.32
C SER A 86 -7.54 -18.53 -14.35
N ASN A 87 -8.03 -19.71 -14.00
CA ASN A 87 -9.11 -20.39 -14.73
C ASN A 87 -10.49 -19.82 -14.38
N ASP A 88 -10.59 -19.09 -13.28
CA ASP A 88 -11.76 -18.28 -12.94
C ASP A 88 -11.72 -17.00 -13.79
N HIS A 89 -12.65 -16.90 -14.73
CA HIS A 89 -12.73 -15.78 -15.66
C HIS A 89 -13.05 -14.44 -14.99
N GLU A 90 -13.82 -14.45 -13.90
CA GLU A 90 -14.15 -13.23 -13.18
C GLU A 90 -12.92 -12.70 -12.44
N LEU A 91 -12.27 -13.57 -11.66
CA LEU A 91 -11.03 -13.25 -10.97
C LEU A 91 -9.92 -12.85 -11.95
N GLN A 92 -9.82 -13.55 -13.08
CA GLN A 92 -8.88 -13.22 -14.14
C GLN A 92 -9.08 -11.79 -14.65
N ARG A 93 -10.32 -11.40 -14.98
CA ARG A 93 -10.62 -10.03 -15.45
C ARG A 93 -10.35 -8.99 -14.38
N ALA A 94 -10.66 -9.29 -13.11
CA ALA A 94 -10.43 -8.38 -12.00
C ALA A 94 -8.93 -8.10 -11.79
N CYS A 95 -8.09 -9.14 -11.81
CA CYS A 95 -6.65 -9.00 -11.63
C CYS A 95 -5.92 -8.41 -12.85
N TYR A 96 -6.53 -8.37 -14.03
CA TYR A 96 -5.87 -7.84 -15.22
C TYR A 96 -5.78 -6.32 -15.20
N SER A 97 -4.57 -5.78 -15.32
CA SER A 97 -4.35 -4.35 -15.51
C SER A 97 -4.15 -4.02 -16.98
N GLY A 98 -5.04 -3.20 -17.55
CA GLY A 98 -4.91 -2.70 -18.91
C GLY A 98 -3.63 -1.88 -19.14
N HIS A 99 -3.21 -1.07 -18.16
CA HIS A 99 -2.02 -0.21 -18.29
C HIS A 99 -0.72 -1.04 -18.39
N LYS A 100 -0.56 -2.11 -17.61
CA LYS A 100 0.67 -2.94 -17.66
C LYS A 100 0.50 -4.20 -18.50
N SER A 101 -0.66 -4.41 -19.11
CA SER A 101 -1.03 -5.60 -19.89
C SER A 101 -0.71 -6.93 -19.20
N ARG A 102 -0.89 -6.99 -17.87
CA ARG A 102 -0.52 -8.14 -17.01
C ARG A 102 -1.49 -8.31 -15.85
N HIS A 103 -1.60 -9.54 -15.35
CA HIS A 103 -2.37 -9.86 -14.15
C HIS A 103 -1.56 -9.53 -12.90
N ARG A 104 -2.16 -8.78 -11.98
CA ARG A 104 -1.57 -8.39 -10.71
C ARG A 104 -2.62 -8.16 -9.65
N VAL A 105 -2.18 -8.27 -8.41
CA VAL A 105 -2.89 -7.79 -7.23
C VAL A 105 -2.08 -6.63 -6.67
N LYS A 106 -2.75 -5.62 -6.17
CA LYS A 106 -2.13 -4.41 -5.63
C LYS A 106 -2.27 -4.35 -4.11
N MET A 107 -1.34 -3.65 -3.49
CA MET A 107 -1.38 -3.30 -2.08
C MET A 107 -0.92 -1.85 -1.93
N MET A 108 -1.58 -1.08 -1.08
CA MET A 108 -1.20 0.29 -0.77
C MET A 108 -0.24 0.24 0.41
N SER A 109 1.02 0.63 0.22
CA SER A 109 1.97 0.78 1.32
C SER A 109 1.90 2.18 1.90
N LEU A 110 1.80 2.26 3.22
CA LEU A 110 2.00 3.47 4.00
C LEU A 110 3.41 3.42 4.58
N VAL A 111 4.23 4.42 4.28
CA VAL A 111 5.67 4.41 4.60
C VAL A 111 6.09 5.77 5.15
N PHE A 112 6.95 5.80 6.16
CA PHE A 112 7.62 7.03 6.60
C PHE A 112 8.85 7.35 5.74
N LEU A 113 9.37 8.57 5.85
CA LEU A 113 10.44 9.07 4.98
C LEU A 113 11.80 8.38 5.18
N ASP A 114 11.99 7.67 6.27
CA ASP A 114 13.18 6.86 6.52
C ASP A 114 13.08 5.44 5.91
N GLY A 115 11.95 5.12 5.25
CA GLY A 115 11.67 3.83 4.66
C GLY A 115 10.97 2.83 5.60
N TYR A 116 10.61 3.25 6.82
CA TYR A 116 9.83 2.40 7.71
C TYR A 116 8.42 2.17 7.16
N VAL A 117 8.06 0.90 6.94
CA VAL A 117 6.72 0.52 6.47
C VAL A 117 5.77 0.53 7.66
N LEU A 118 4.86 1.49 7.68
CA LEU A 118 3.82 1.62 8.69
C LEU A 118 2.74 0.55 8.50
N ASP A 119 2.22 0.44 7.28
CA ASP A 119 1.15 -0.50 6.97
C ASP A 119 1.14 -0.90 5.49
N LEU A 120 0.48 -2.01 5.19
CA LEU A 120 0.28 -2.53 3.84
C LEU A 120 -1.19 -2.95 3.65
N ILE A 121 -1.97 -2.07 3.04
CA ILE A 121 -3.43 -2.21 2.94
C ILE A 121 -3.80 -2.91 1.64
N GLY A 122 -4.72 -3.87 1.72
CA GLY A 122 -5.23 -4.62 0.57
C GLY A 122 -5.57 -6.06 0.94
N PRO A 123 -5.61 -6.99 -0.03
CA PRO A 123 -5.30 -6.80 -1.45
C PRO A 123 -6.40 -6.10 -2.26
N PHE A 124 -5.99 -5.35 -3.29
CA PHE A 124 -6.87 -4.76 -4.30
C PHE A 124 -6.66 -5.37 -5.68
N TYR A 125 -7.69 -5.36 -6.52
CA TYR A 125 -7.62 -5.93 -7.86
C TYR A 125 -6.81 -5.04 -8.83
N GLY A 126 -6.08 -5.67 -9.76
CA GLY A 126 -5.24 -4.97 -10.73
C GLY A 126 -5.98 -4.01 -11.68
N LYS A 127 -7.30 -4.17 -11.85
CA LYS A 127 -8.16 -3.23 -12.58
C LYS A 127 -8.34 -1.89 -11.87
N ASN A 128 -8.20 -1.84 -10.54
CA ASN A 128 -8.39 -0.63 -9.76
C ASN A 128 -7.16 0.28 -9.91
N ASN A 129 -7.41 1.56 -10.16
CA ASN A 129 -6.36 2.57 -10.20
C ASN A 129 -6.07 3.09 -8.78
N ASP A 130 -4.94 3.77 -8.64
CA ASP A 130 -4.37 4.17 -7.35
C ASP A 130 -5.33 5.14 -6.62
N ALA A 131 -5.95 6.08 -7.35
CA ALA A 131 -6.97 6.98 -6.80
C ALA A 131 -8.20 6.24 -6.26
N SER A 132 -8.74 5.26 -7.00
CA SER A 132 -9.92 4.49 -6.57
C SER A 132 -9.63 3.61 -5.36
N ILE A 133 -8.41 3.08 -5.25
CA ILE A 133 -7.95 2.31 -4.09
C ILE A 133 -7.84 3.24 -2.89
N SER A 134 -7.18 4.37 -3.06
CA SER A 134 -6.99 5.36 -1.98
C SER A 134 -8.32 5.89 -1.47
N SER A 135 -9.26 6.23 -2.36
CA SER A 135 -10.60 6.67 -1.95
C SER A 135 -11.32 5.57 -1.17
N ALA A 136 -11.24 4.31 -1.60
CA ALA A 136 -11.80 3.21 -0.84
C ALA A 136 -11.16 3.10 0.56
N ILE A 137 -9.83 3.23 0.65
CA ILE A 137 -9.10 3.21 1.93
C ILE A 137 -9.54 4.37 2.81
N LEU A 138 -9.53 5.61 2.34
CA LEU A 138 -9.93 6.78 3.13
C LEU A 138 -11.37 6.67 3.67
N ASN A 139 -12.27 6.03 2.90
CA ASN A 139 -13.66 5.85 3.30
C ASN A 139 -13.92 4.65 4.22
N THR A 140 -13.01 3.66 4.28
CA THR A 140 -13.21 2.44 5.09
C THR A 140 -12.20 2.25 6.21
N TYR A 141 -11.02 2.87 6.08
CA TYR A 141 -9.91 2.80 7.02
C TYR A 141 -9.94 4.04 7.91
N THR A 142 -10.85 4.04 8.88
CA THR A 142 -11.10 5.16 9.80
C THR A 142 -9.95 5.44 10.77
N ASP A 143 -8.97 4.56 10.81
CA ASP A 143 -7.96 4.49 11.85
C ASP A 143 -6.76 5.40 11.57
N LEU A 144 -6.68 6.07 10.40
CA LEU A 144 -5.60 7.04 10.12
C LEU A 144 -5.51 8.13 11.21
N SER A 145 -6.66 8.49 11.80
CA SER A 145 -6.75 9.43 12.92
C SER A 145 -6.10 8.93 14.23
N LEU A 146 -5.75 7.64 14.34
CA LEU A 146 -5.00 7.10 15.49
C LEU A 146 -3.57 7.64 15.55
N LEU A 147 -3.00 8.01 14.39
CA LEU A 147 -1.64 8.49 14.26
C LEU A 147 -1.55 9.88 13.64
N CYS A 148 -2.35 10.16 12.61
CA CYS A 148 -2.35 11.41 11.87
C CYS A 148 -3.32 12.43 12.48
N GLU A 149 -2.91 13.69 12.49
CA GLU A 149 -3.68 14.84 12.95
C GLU A 149 -3.87 15.85 11.80
N ASP A 150 -4.75 16.84 11.99
CA ASP A 150 -4.94 17.94 11.05
C ASP A 150 -3.61 18.65 10.76
N GLY A 151 -3.34 18.90 9.48
CA GLY A 151 -2.10 19.50 8.99
C GLY A 151 -0.95 18.52 8.76
N ASP A 152 -1.09 17.25 9.16
CA ASP A 152 -0.11 16.23 8.81
C ASP A 152 -0.07 15.99 7.29
N VAL A 153 1.10 15.59 6.80
CA VAL A 153 1.44 15.59 5.37
C VAL A 153 1.23 14.21 4.76
N GLN A 154 0.51 14.15 3.65
CA GLN A 154 0.31 12.94 2.85
C GLN A 154 1.00 13.11 1.50
N ILE A 155 2.10 12.37 1.29
CA ILE A 155 2.85 12.39 0.02
C ILE A 155 2.30 11.29 -0.88
N VAL A 156 1.86 11.67 -2.09
CA VAL A 156 1.29 10.77 -3.08
C VAL A 156 1.92 11.00 -4.46
N ASP A 157 1.91 9.98 -5.33
CA ASP A 157 2.28 10.17 -6.74
C ASP A 157 1.17 10.90 -7.51
N ARG A 158 1.47 11.32 -8.74
CA ARG A 158 0.53 11.94 -9.68
C ARG A 158 -0.72 11.10 -9.94
N GLY A 159 -0.63 9.78 -9.85
CA GLY A 159 -1.75 8.86 -10.04
C GLY A 159 -2.90 9.05 -9.04
N PHE A 160 -2.67 9.83 -7.98
CA PHE A 160 -3.60 10.11 -6.89
C PHE A 160 -4.22 11.50 -6.99
N CYS A 161 -3.96 12.26 -8.07
CA CYS A 161 -4.47 13.62 -8.23
C CYS A 161 -6.01 13.68 -8.09
N ASP A 162 -6.73 12.66 -8.56
CA ASP A 162 -8.19 12.58 -8.50
C ASP A 162 -8.74 12.40 -7.07
N VAL A 163 -7.93 11.89 -6.13
CA VAL A 163 -8.32 11.66 -4.73
C VAL A 163 -7.74 12.70 -3.77
N ALA A 164 -6.89 13.63 -4.24
CA ALA A 164 -6.23 14.62 -3.40
C ALA A 164 -7.22 15.47 -2.57
N GLN A 165 -8.39 15.79 -3.13
CA GLN A 165 -9.43 16.53 -2.40
C GLN A 165 -10.03 15.76 -1.22
N GLU A 166 -10.07 14.42 -1.26
CA GLU A 166 -10.56 13.61 -0.16
C GLU A 166 -9.61 13.66 1.04
N PHE A 167 -8.30 13.64 0.80
CA PHE A 167 -7.30 13.84 1.85
C PHE A 167 -7.40 15.23 2.48
N VAL A 168 -7.55 16.28 1.66
CA VAL A 168 -7.73 17.66 2.16
C VAL A 168 -9.01 17.80 2.99
N ALA A 169 -10.09 17.14 2.57
CA ALA A 169 -11.34 17.13 3.33
C ALA A 169 -11.22 16.45 4.71
N LEU A 170 -10.23 15.57 4.88
CA LEU A 170 -9.86 14.94 6.15
C LEU A 170 -8.86 15.77 6.98
N GLY A 171 -8.51 16.98 6.54
CA GLY A 171 -7.64 17.90 7.27
C GLY A 171 -6.16 17.78 6.95
N TYR A 172 -5.76 16.94 6.00
CA TYR A 172 -4.35 16.70 5.68
C TYR A 172 -3.78 17.66 4.62
N ASP A 173 -2.48 17.93 4.71
CA ASP A 173 -1.73 18.63 3.66
C ASP A 173 -1.21 17.61 2.62
N VAL A 174 -1.69 17.71 1.38
CA VAL A 174 -1.39 16.74 0.34
C VAL A 174 -0.27 17.25 -0.56
N LYS A 175 0.80 16.47 -0.67
CA LYS A 175 1.95 16.79 -1.52
C LYS A 175 2.02 15.83 -2.71
N LEU A 176 1.97 16.42 -3.91
CA LEU A 176 2.08 15.69 -5.18
C LEU A 176 3.09 16.39 -6.11
N PRO A 177 3.78 15.63 -6.99
CA PRO A 177 4.64 16.23 -8.01
C PRO A 177 3.85 17.16 -8.94
N GLY A 178 4.42 18.32 -9.27
CA GLY A 178 3.77 19.34 -10.07
C GLY A 178 3.32 18.85 -11.45
N LEU A 179 2.19 19.41 -11.91
CA LEU A 179 1.59 19.15 -13.21
C LEU A 179 1.65 20.42 -14.07
N LEU A 180 1.99 20.28 -15.36
CA LEU A 180 1.92 21.37 -16.30
C LEU A 180 0.46 21.66 -16.65
N SER A 181 0.07 22.93 -16.66
CA SER A 181 -1.24 23.31 -17.17
C SER A 181 -1.27 23.16 -18.69
N LYS A 182 -2.47 23.06 -19.25
CA LYS A 182 -2.65 22.95 -20.70
C LYS A 182 -2.05 24.18 -21.39
N GLY A 183 -1.01 23.96 -22.20
CA GLY A 183 -0.30 25.01 -22.94
C GLY A 183 1.02 25.45 -22.31
N ASP A 184 1.31 25.04 -21.08
CA ASP A 184 2.58 25.31 -20.43
C ASP A 184 3.68 24.40 -20.98
N LYS A 185 4.86 24.98 -21.20
CA LYS A 185 6.06 24.23 -21.61
C LYS A 185 6.94 23.83 -20.41
N GLN A 186 6.82 24.54 -19.30
CA GLN A 186 7.63 24.34 -18.09
C GLN A 186 6.88 24.80 -16.84
N LEU A 187 7.22 24.20 -15.70
CA LEU A 187 6.73 24.65 -14.39
C LEU A 187 7.40 25.98 -14.03
N SER A 188 6.72 26.77 -13.18
CA SER A 188 7.38 27.90 -12.52
C SER A 188 8.55 27.41 -11.67
N THR A 189 9.54 28.26 -11.41
CA THR A 189 10.67 27.90 -10.54
C THR A 189 10.21 27.45 -9.16
N ALA A 190 9.19 28.09 -8.60
CA ALA A 190 8.62 27.72 -7.30
C ALA A 190 8.00 26.31 -7.34
N THR A 191 7.08 26.06 -8.27
CA THR A 191 6.42 24.75 -8.42
C THR A 191 7.40 23.65 -8.80
N ALA A 192 8.43 23.96 -9.58
CA ALA A 192 9.49 23.01 -9.92
C ALA A 192 10.33 22.63 -8.69
N ASN A 193 10.62 23.58 -7.81
CA ASN A 193 11.36 23.33 -6.58
C ASN A 193 10.53 22.51 -5.59
N GLU A 194 9.25 22.85 -5.41
CA GLU A 194 8.31 22.06 -4.62
C GLU A 194 8.18 20.64 -5.17
N SER A 195 7.97 20.49 -6.48
CA SER A 195 7.91 19.17 -7.11
C SER A 195 9.19 18.36 -6.90
N ARG A 196 10.38 18.99 -6.91
CA ARG A 196 11.65 18.30 -6.63
C ARG A 196 11.77 17.89 -5.17
N MET A 197 11.26 18.71 -4.25
CA MET A 197 11.21 18.38 -2.83
C MET A 197 10.34 17.15 -2.60
N VAL A 198 9.11 17.14 -3.13
CA VAL A 198 8.20 16.00 -3.04
C VAL A 198 8.82 14.72 -3.61
N THR A 199 9.42 14.79 -4.82
CA THR A 199 10.05 13.62 -5.45
C THR A 199 11.34 13.16 -4.76
N LYS A 200 11.98 13.98 -3.91
CA LYS A 200 13.14 13.55 -3.11
C LYS A 200 12.74 12.91 -1.79
N CYS A 201 11.59 13.31 -1.26
CA CYS A 201 11.03 12.79 -0.01
C CYS A 201 10.37 11.42 -0.21
N ARG A 202 9.81 11.17 -1.40
CA ARG A 202 9.30 9.86 -1.82
C ARG A 202 10.42 8.97 -2.36
#